data_AF-A0A2J7YVZ2-F1
#
_entry.id   AF-A0A2J7YVZ2-F1
#
_cell.length_a   1.000
_cell.length_b   1.000
_cell.length_c   1.000
_cell.angle_alpha   90.00
_cell.angle_beta   90.00
_cell.angle_gamma   90.00
#
_symmetry.space_group_name_H-M   'P 1'
#
loop_
_entity.id
_entity.type
_entity.pdbx_description
1 polymer ?
#
loop_
_entity_poly.entity_id
_entity_poly.type
_entity_poly.pdbx_seq_one_letter_code
_entity_poly.pdbx_strand_id
1 'polypeptide(L)' 'MTAPEQIAEEAKGSFTDQAWRMAIGHAAGCLACWTPGVECETGRQLLGAYEAAIREARAEEIA' A
#
# COMPACT_ATOMS: atom_id res chain seq x y z
N MET A 1 17.99 9.60 17.53
CA MET A 1 16.77 9.74 16.71
C MET A 1 16.47 11.22 16.61
N THR A 2 16.70 11.77 15.44
CA THR A 2 16.56 13.20 15.17
C THR A 2 15.13 13.44 14.66
N ALA A 3 14.49 14.54 15.06
CA ALA A 3 13.13 14.89 14.63
C ALA A 3 12.79 14.64 13.14
N PRO A 4 13.65 14.93 12.14
CA PRO A 4 13.34 14.66 10.73
C PRO A 4 13.17 13.18 10.35
N GLU A 5 13.82 12.25 11.04
CA GLU A 5 13.75 10.81 10.73
C GLU A 5 12.41 10.23 11.18
N GLN A 6 11.96 10.62 12.38
CA GLN A 6 10.67 10.18 12.94
C GLN A 6 9.48 10.66 12.09
N ILE A 7 9.53 11.91 11.59
CA ILE A 7 8.47 12.46 10.73
C ILE A 7 8.40 11.70 9.40
N ALA A 8 9.56 11.26 8.87
CA ALA A 8 9.61 10.47 7.65
C ALA A 8 9.06 9.05 7.85
N GLU A 9 9.36 8.39 8.97
CA GLU A 9 8.82 7.07 9.33
C GLU A 9 7.30 7.10 9.54
N GLU A 10 6.79 8.10 10.27
CA GLU A 10 5.34 8.29 10.48
C GLU A 10 4.60 8.57 9.17
N ALA A 11 5.17 9.38 8.28
CA ALA A 11 4.61 9.66 6.96
C ALA A 11 4.57 8.40 6.08
N LYS A 12 5.59 7.54 6.13
CA LYS A 12 5.63 6.27 5.38
C LYS A 12 4.63 5.25 5.91
N GLY A 13 4.48 5.17 7.23
CA GLY A 13 3.44 4.36 7.88
C GLY A 13 2.04 4.82 7.46
N SER A 14 1.82 6.13 7.41
CA SER A 14 0.56 6.73 6.93
C SER A 14 0.31 6.46 5.44
N PHE A 15 1.34 6.56 4.60
CA PHE A 15 1.25 6.25 3.17
C PHE A 15 0.91 4.78 2.93
N THR A 16 1.55 3.87 3.67
CA THR A 16 1.30 2.42 3.59
C THR A 16 -0.14 2.08 4.01
N ASP A 17 -0.63 2.64 5.12
CA ASP A 17 -2.04 2.47 5.55
C ASP A 17 -3.03 3.03 4.52
N GLN A 18 -2.73 4.19 3.93
CA GLN A 18 -3.56 4.79 2.90
C GLN A 18 -3.62 3.93 1.63
N ALA A 19 -2.48 3.44 1.16
CA ALA A 19 -2.42 2.55 0.00
C ALA A 19 -3.23 1.27 0.24
N TRP A 20 -3.11 0.68 1.42
CA TRP A 20 -3.89 -0.50 1.83
C TRP A 20 -5.39 -0.21 1.85
N ARG A 21 -5.80 0.89 2.51
CA ARG A 21 -7.20 1.30 2.57
C ARG A 21 -7.82 1.51 1.19
N MET A 22 -7.07 2.12 0.26
CA MET A 22 -7.56 2.30 -1.11
C MET A 22 -7.72 0.98 -1.84
N ALA A 23 -6.76 0.04 -1.71
CA ALA A 23 -6.86 -1.29 -2.32
C ALA A 23 -8.10 -2.05 -1.83
N ILE A 24 -8.32 -2.08 -0.51
CA ILE A 24 -9.48 -2.76 0.08
C ILE A 24 -10.80 -2.04 -0.25
N GLY A 25 -10.81 -0.71 -0.21
CA GLY A 25 -11.98 0.09 -0.58
C GLY A 25 -12.39 -0.14 -2.03
N HIS A 26 -11.43 -0.24 -2.95
CA HIS A 26 -11.69 -0.59 -4.34
C HIS A 26 -12.24 -2.00 -4.47
N ALA A 27 -11.57 -2.98 -3.85
CA ALA A 27 -12.00 -4.37 -3.89
C ALA A 27 -13.45 -4.49 -3.40
N ALA A 28 -13.84 -3.85 -2.30
CA ALA A 28 -15.19 -3.88 -1.75
C ALA A 28 -16.29 -3.43 -2.73
N GLY A 29 -15.97 -2.58 -3.72
CA GLY A 29 -16.93 -2.05 -4.70
C GLY A 29 -16.77 -2.60 -6.13
N CYS A 30 -15.75 -3.41 -6.42
CA CYS A 30 -15.42 -3.79 -7.79
C CYS A 30 -15.76 -5.27 -8.08
N LEU A 31 -16.77 -5.52 -8.92
CA LEU A 31 -17.18 -6.89 -9.29
C LEU A 31 -16.03 -7.72 -9.92
N ALA A 32 -15.15 -7.07 -10.68
CA ALA A 32 -13.99 -7.74 -11.28
C ALA A 32 -13.06 -8.32 -10.21
N CYS A 33 -12.81 -7.60 -9.12
CA CYS A 33 -12.01 -8.09 -7.99
C CYS A 33 -12.67 -9.28 -7.25
N TRP A 34 -13.99 -9.43 -7.33
CA TRP A 34 -14.72 -10.53 -6.70
C TRP A 34 -14.90 -11.74 -7.62
N THR A 35 -14.59 -11.60 -8.90
CA THR A 35 -14.81 -12.65 -9.89
C THR A 35 -13.52 -13.45 -10.10
N PRO A 36 -13.47 -14.74 -9.73
CA PRO A 36 -12.29 -15.55 -9.95
C PRO A 36 -11.91 -15.62 -11.43
N GLY A 37 -10.61 -15.46 -11.72
CA GLY A 37 -10.10 -15.50 -13.10
C GLY A 37 -10.31 -14.20 -13.89
N VAL A 38 -10.94 -13.18 -13.31
CA VAL A 38 -11.01 -11.83 -13.90
C VAL A 38 -9.95 -10.96 -13.24
N GLU A 39 -9.14 -10.32 -14.07
CA GLU A 39 -8.14 -9.39 -13.59
C GLU A 39 -8.69 -7.95 -13.58
N CYS A 40 -8.43 -7.23 -12.48
CA CYS A 40 -8.75 -5.82 -12.35
C CYS A 40 -7.46 -5.00 -12.35
N GLU A 41 -7.25 -4.21 -13.40
CA GLU A 41 -6.03 -3.40 -13.55
C GLU A 41 -5.88 -2.38 -12.41
N THR A 42 -6.96 -1.70 -12.03
CA THR A 42 -6.96 -0.75 -10.90
C THR A 42 -6.62 -1.45 -9.59
N GLY A 43 -7.20 -2.62 -9.33
CA GLY A 43 -6.88 -3.43 -8.15
C GLY A 43 -5.41 -3.84 -8.10
N ARG A 44 -4.83 -4.26 -9.24
CA ARG A 44 -3.40 -4.58 -9.35
C ARG A 44 -2.51 -3.38 -9.06
N GLN A 45 -2.82 -2.22 -9.62
CA GLN A 45 -2.03 -1.00 -9.38
C GLN A 45 -2.06 -0.59 -7.90
N LEU A 46 -3.24 -0.67 -7.27
CA LEU A 46 -3.41 -0.35 -5.85
C LEU A 46 -2.64 -1.33 -4.94
N LEU A 47 -2.71 -2.62 -5.22
CA LEU A 47 -1.94 -3.64 -4.50
C LEU A 47 -0.43 -3.44 -4.72
N GLY A 48 0.00 -3.19 -5.95
CA GLY A 48 1.40 -2.94 -6.28
C GLY A 48 1.98 -1.71 -5.56
N ALA A 49 1.18 -0.65 -5.40
CA ALA A 49 1.57 0.54 -4.63
C ALA A 49 1.76 0.21 -3.14
N TYR A 50 0.84 -0.56 -2.55
CA TYR A 50 0.96 -1.03 -1.16
C TYR A 50 2.19 -1.94 -0.97
N GLU A 51 2.42 -2.89 -1.86
CA GLU A 51 3.58 -3.78 -1.82
C GLU A 51 4.91 -3.04 -1.99
N ALA A 52 4.94 -1.99 -2.83
CA ALA A 52 6.09 -1.12 -2.95
C ALA A 52 6.37 -0.38 -1.63
N ALA A 53 5.34 0.19 -1.00
CA ALA A 53 5.45 0.89 0.28
C ALA A 53 5.98 -0.01 1.40
N ILE A 54 5.50 -1.26 1.49
CA ILE A 54 6.01 -2.22 2.48
C ILE A 54 7.49 -2.57 2.22
N ARG A 55 7.87 -2.76 0.95
CA ARG A 55 9.26 -3.08 0.60
C ARG A 55 10.20 -1.95 0.97
N GLU A 56 9.79 -0.71 0.72
CA GLU A 56 10.55 0.49 1.10
C GLU A 56 10.70 0.58 2.64
N ALA A 57 9.60 0.44 3.38
CA ALA A 57 9.63 0.45 4.84
C ALA A 57 10.55 -0.64 5.43
N ARG A 58 10.53 -1.85 4.86
CA ARG A 58 11.40 -2.95 5.30
C ARG A 58 12.87 -2.76 4.91
N ALA A 59 13.14 -2.17 3.75
CA ALA A 59 14.51 -1.90 3.33
C ALA A 59 15.19 -0.91 4.28
N GLU A 60 14.43 0.04 4.82
CA GLU A 60 14.90 1.03 5.79
C GLU A 60 15.03 0.46 7.21
N GLU A 61 14.18 -0.49 7.60
CA GLU A 61 14.32 -1.21 8.89
C GLU A 61 15.62 -2.01 8.98
N ILE A 62 16.14 -2.47 7.83
CA ILE A 62 17.32 -3.35 7.74
C ILE A 62 18.61 -2.55 7.51
N ALA A 63 18.51 -1.28 7.10
CA ALA A 63 19.65 -0.41 6.77
C ALA A 63 20.30 0.24 8.01
#